data_AF-A0A5S3SFZ0-F1
#
_entry.id   AF-A0A5S3SFZ0-F1
#
_cell.length_a   1.000
_cell.length_b   1.000
_cell.length_c   1.000
_cell.angle_alpha   90.00
_cell.angle_beta   90.00
_cell.angle_gamma   90.00
#
_symmetry.space_group_name_H-M   'P 1'
#
loop_
_entity.id
_entity.type
_entity.pdbx_description
1 polymer ?
#
loop_
_entity_poly.entity_id
_entity_poly.type
_entity_poly.pdbx_seq_one_letter_code
_entity_poly.pdbx_strand_id
1 'polypeptide(L)'
;MNISEEVDKIAMRNLEHNKSNLIGLKVKLENYLKNKNTGQYLSHLYSSDINEDWFEAQCKSACNQIEKVTNGESKFNEYYQNILTENDLVLLTKELISDISLLDQISGGRLALDNQVSRDNYLSSHQFFLHAKFSYFTHKHIAETTCRNFNFSTMPTLIRQSIEIKLKNMIGLEKVEKVGGGFKFVPINYLLAFFANNPNFIEFPVCIDLLKAINTWTNTFVHSGVVPFCWQSLEAVDLIEGLFSIKNDVSGSLSLHGFTYLKSNVTIEDIQVALNEHFNAEFTLNQRSVEGCVVHS
;
A
#
# COMPACT_ATOMS: atom_id res chain seq x y z
N MET A 1 31.27 -12.18 26.58
CA MET A 1 30.32 -11.38 25.78
C MET A 1 30.84 -11.40 24.34
N ASN A 2 30.09 -11.96 23.40
CA ASN A 2 30.52 -12.04 22.01
C ASN A 2 30.26 -10.68 21.35
N ILE A 3 31.33 -9.93 21.07
CA ILE A 3 31.24 -8.56 20.50
C ILE A 3 30.46 -8.57 19.17
N SER A 4 30.57 -9.64 18.39
CA SER A 4 29.84 -9.78 17.12
C SER A 4 28.32 -9.81 17.32
N GLU A 5 27.85 -10.52 18.34
CA GLU A 5 26.42 -10.70 18.61
C GLU A 5 25.76 -9.39 19.08
N GLU A 6 26.48 -8.62 19.90
CA GLU A 6 26.00 -7.32 20.38
C GLU A 6 25.98 -6.28 19.26
N VAL A 7 26.97 -6.29 18.36
CA VAL A 7 26.95 -5.45 17.15
C VAL A 7 25.76 -5.79 16.26
N ASP A 8 25.42 -7.07 16.10
CA ASP A 8 24.27 -7.49 15.30
C ASP A 8 22.93 -7.07 15.93
N LYS A 9 22.81 -7.11 17.26
CA LYS A 9 21.63 -6.57 17.97
C LYS A 9 21.49 -5.05 17.77
N ILE A 10 22.58 -4.30 17.96
CA ILE A 10 22.60 -2.84 17.76
C ILE A 10 22.25 -2.47 16.31
N ALA A 11 22.77 -3.22 15.34
CA ALA A 11 22.49 -3.00 13.92
C ALA A 11 21.12 -3.54 13.46
N MET A 12 20.35 -4.16 14.36
CA MET A 12 19.08 -4.84 14.10
C MET A 12 19.17 -5.93 13.03
N ARG A 13 20.28 -6.67 13.02
CA ARG A 13 20.54 -7.80 12.10
C ARG A 13 20.13 -9.16 12.67
N ASN A 14 19.77 -9.21 13.95
CA ASN A 14 19.34 -10.42 14.63
C ASN A 14 17.81 -10.50 14.69
N LEU A 15 17.22 -11.47 13.99
CA LEU A 15 15.76 -11.59 13.87
C LEU A 15 15.07 -11.81 15.22
N GLU A 16 15.57 -12.71 16.04
CA GLU A 16 14.95 -13.06 17.32
C GLU A 16 15.01 -11.90 18.32
N HIS A 17 16.11 -11.15 18.31
CA HIS A 17 16.21 -9.89 19.05
C HIS A 17 15.18 -8.87 18.56
N ASN A 18 15.05 -8.69 17.24
CA ASN A 18 14.07 -7.76 16.68
C ASN A 18 12.63 -8.15 17.04
N LYS A 19 12.27 -9.45 16.96
CA LYS A 19 10.95 -9.94 17.38
C LYS A 19 10.67 -9.66 18.85
N SER A 20 11.64 -9.92 19.73
CA SER A 20 11.52 -9.62 21.17
C SER A 20 11.29 -8.12 21.42
N ASN A 21 12.03 -7.25 20.72
CA ASN A 21 11.82 -5.79 20.78
C ASN A 21 10.42 -5.40 20.30
N LEU A 22 9.95 -5.97 19.19
CA LEU A 22 8.62 -5.71 18.66
C LEU A 22 7.51 -6.14 19.63
N ILE A 23 7.65 -7.27 20.31
CA ILE A 23 6.71 -7.69 21.36
C ILE A 23 6.64 -6.63 22.47
N GLY A 24 7.80 -6.13 22.93
CA GLY A 24 7.85 -5.04 23.91
C GLY A 24 7.20 -3.74 23.43
N LEU A 25 7.44 -3.35 22.17
CA LEU A 25 6.83 -2.18 21.55
C LEU A 25 5.31 -2.35 21.40
N LYS A 26 4.85 -3.53 21.01
CA LYS A 26 3.42 -3.86 20.91
C LYS A 26 2.71 -3.67 22.24
N VAL A 27 3.30 -4.10 23.35
CA VAL A 27 2.74 -3.87 24.69
C VAL A 27 2.59 -2.37 24.99
N LYS A 28 3.58 -1.54 24.64
CA LYS A 28 3.48 -0.07 24.80
C LYS A 28 2.35 0.51 23.95
N LEU A 29 2.23 0.09 22.69
CA LEU A 29 1.16 0.52 21.78
C LEU A 29 -0.23 0.07 22.29
N GLU A 30 -0.39 -1.17 22.73
CA GLU A 30 -1.65 -1.70 23.27
C GLU A 30 -2.05 -1.02 24.58
N ASN A 31 -1.08 -0.71 25.44
CA ASN A 31 -1.31 0.07 26.65
C ASN A 31 -1.80 1.48 26.33
N TYR A 32 -1.22 2.12 25.31
CA TYR A 32 -1.72 3.42 24.83
C TYR A 32 -3.16 3.32 24.33
N LEU A 33 -3.47 2.27 23.55
CA LEU A 33 -4.80 2.01 22.97
C LEU A 33 -5.86 1.59 24.00
N LYS A 34 -5.48 1.33 25.24
CA LYS A 34 -6.40 0.90 26.30
C LYS A 34 -7.48 1.96 26.52
N ASN A 35 -8.74 1.55 26.41
CA ASN A 35 -9.94 2.39 26.53
C ASN A 35 -10.21 3.36 25.36
N LYS A 36 -9.50 3.24 24.23
CA LYS A 36 -9.76 4.02 23.02
C LYS A 36 -10.63 3.24 22.03
N ASN A 37 -11.44 3.97 21.26
CA ASN A 37 -12.32 3.34 20.25
C ASN A 37 -11.59 3.22 18.92
N THR A 38 -10.95 2.07 18.69
CA THR A 38 -10.23 1.82 17.43
C THR A 38 -11.11 1.19 16.34
N GLY A 39 -12.44 1.15 16.50
CA GLY A 39 -13.33 0.47 15.57
C GLY A 39 -13.34 1.06 14.15
N GLN A 40 -12.98 2.34 14.03
CA GLN A 40 -12.91 3.07 12.76
C GLN A 40 -11.48 3.44 12.37
N TYR A 41 -10.46 2.75 12.89
CA TYR A 41 -9.07 3.15 12.66
C TYR A 41 -8.71 3.32 11.16
N LEU A 42 -9.30 2.52 10.28
CA LEU A 42 -9.05 2.59 8.83
C LEU A 42 -9.45 3.94 8.20
N SER A 43 -10.48 4.64 8.71
CA SER A 43 -10.83 5.97 8.19
C SER A 43 -9.80 7.04 8.54
N HIS A 44 -8.99 6.80 9.58
CA HIS A 44 -7.99 7.75 10.05
C HIS A 44 -6.55 7.35 9.67
N LEU A 45 -6.29 6.07 9.37
CA LEU A 45 -4.96 5.54 9.04
C LEU A 45 -4.28 6.29 7.87
N TYR A 46 -5.08 6.70 6.89
CA TYR A 46 -4.64 7.37 5.67
C TYR A 46 -4.97 8.88 5.65
N SER A 47 -5.39 9.44 6.79
CA SER A 47 -5.67 10.87 6.93
C SER A 47 -4.39 11.72 6.80
N SER A 48 -4.52 12.91 6.22
CA SER A 48 -3.48 13.94 6.24
C SER A 48 -3.39 14.68 7.57
N ASP A 49 -4.47 14.64 8.37
CA ASP A 49 -4.59 15.42 9.59
C ASP A 49 -3.97 14.65 10.75
N ILE A 50 -2.84 15.15 11.26
CA ILE A 50 -2.13 14.58 12.41
C ILE A 50 -2.88 14.99 13.68
N ASN A 51 -3.83 14.15 14.09
CA ASN A 51 -4.64 14.32 15.29
C ASN A 51 -4.64 13.05 16.16
N GLU A 52 -5.48 13.03 17.20
CA GLU A 52 -5.58 11.90 18.11
C GLU A 52 -6.03 10.62 17.39
N ASP A 53 -7.11 10.70 16.60
CA ASP A 53 -7.66 9.55 15.87
C ASP A 53 -6.65 8.96 14.87
N TRP A 54 -5.89 9.85 14.21
CA TRP A 54 -4.79 9.44 13.33
C TRP A 54 -3.71 8.68 14.09
N PHE A 55 -3.29 9.18 15.26
CA PHE A 55 -2.28 8.53 16.08
C PHE A 55 -2.76 7.16 16.60
N GLU A 56 -4.01 7.10 17.08
CA GLU A 56 -4.65 5.84 17.47
C GLU A 56 -4.70 4.83 16.32
N ALA A 57 -4.99 5.31 15.11
CA ALA A 57 -4.98 4.47 13.92
C ALA A 57 -3.58 3.95 13.55
N GLN A 58 -2.55 4.80 13.66
CA GLN A 58 -1.17 4.35 13.47
C GLN A 58 -0.79 3.29 14.49
N CYS A 59 -1.08 3.50 15.78
CA CYS A 59 -0.81 2.51 16.82
C CYS A 59 -1.54 1.19 16.56
N LYS A 60 -2.82 1.25 16.16
CA LYS A 60 -3.62 0.05 15.90
C LYS A 60 -3.08 -0.75 14.70
N SER A 61 -2.78 -0.09 13.59
CA SER A 61 -2.21 -0.76 12.42
C SER A 61 -0.82 -1.31 12.73
N ALA A 62 0.04 -0.57 13.43
CA ALA A 62 1.34 -1.07 13.88
C ALA A 62 1.20 -2.35 14.73
N CYS A 63 0.28 -2.40 15.71
CA CYS A 63 0.01 -3.62 16.48
C CYS A 63 -0.40 -4.80 15.59
N ASN A 64 -1.29 -4.58 14.61
CA ASN A 64 -1.75 -5.63 13.70
C ASN A 64 -0.57 -6.19 12.88
N GLN A 65 0.32 -5.32 12.38
CA GLN A 65 1.46 -5.76 11.58
C GLN A 65 2.57 -6.40 12.42
N ILE A 66 2.77 -5.98 13.69
CA ILE A 66 3.65 -6.69 14.63
C ILE A 66 3.14 -8.11 14.86
N GLU A 67 1.84 -8.27 15.13
CA GLU A 67 1.25 -9.58 15.41
C GLU A 67 1.53 -10.58 14.28
N LYS A 68 1.46 -10.14 13.02
CA LYS A 68 1.77 -11.00 11.86
C LYS A 68 3.17 -11.59 11.89
N VAL A 69 4.17 -10.79 12.28
CA VAL A 69 5.59 -11.20 12.25
C VAL A 69 6.04 -11.90 13.54
N THR A 70 5.39 -11.63 14.67
CA THR A 70 5.74 -12.23 15.96
C THR A 70 4.95 -13.50 16.28
N ASN A 71 3.73 -13.64 15.77
CA ASN A 71 2.90 -14.82 16.00
C ASN A 71 3.15 -15.88 14.91
N GLY A 72 3.79 -16.99 15.28
CA GLY A 72 4.12 -18.10 14.36
C GLY A 72 2.91 -18.74 13.68
N GLU A 73 1.70 -18.61 14.26
CA GLU A 73 0.44 -19.15 13.75
C GLU A 73 -0.34 -18.13 12.90
N SER A 74 0.21 -16.96 12.63
CA SER A 74 -0.47 -15.95 11.82
C SER A 74 -0.68 -16.44 10.37
N LYS A 75 -1.81 -16.05 9.76
CA LYS A 75 -2.07 -16.30 8.32
C LYS A 75 -0.97 -15.71 7.42
N PHE A 76 -0.34 -14.63 7.87
CA PHE A 76 0.82 -14.06 7.20
C PHE A 76 1.95 -15.09 7.12
N ASN A 77 2.29 -15.73 8.24
CA ASN A 77 3.31 -16.77 8.25
C ASN A 77 2.88 -17.98 7.41
N GLU A 78 1.63 -18.43 7.47
CA GLU A 78 1.13 -19.52 6.61
C GLU A 78 1.34 -19.24 5.11
N TYR A 79 1.04 -18.02 4.65
CA TYR A 79 1.14 -17.64 3.24
C TYR A 79 2.59 -17.38 2.80
N TYR A 80 3.37 -16.74 3.65
CA TYR A 80 4.69 -16.23 3.31
C TYR A 80 5.87 -17.12 3.79
N GLN A 81 5.63 -18.17 4.57
CA GLN A 81 6.66 -19.07 5.11
C GLN A 81 7.58 -19.67 4.03
N ASN A 82 7.06 -19.88 2.82
CA ASN A 82 7.83 -20.43 1.69
C ASN A 82 8.42 -19.38 0.76
N ILE A 83 8.11 -18.09 0.98
CA ILE A 83 8.50 -16.98 0.11
C ILE A 83 9.55 -16.10 0.80
N LEU A 84 9.38 -15.80 2.08
CA LEU A 84 10.26 -14.90 2.81
C LEU A 84 11.50 -15.62 3.32
N THR A 85 12.65 -15.03 3.06
CA THR A 85 13.91 -15.43 3.70
C THR A 85 14.03 -14.82 5.09
N GLU A 86 14.93 -15.36 5.92
CA GLU A 86 15.25 -14.76 7.22
C GLU A 86 15.70 -13.29 7.08
N ASN A 87 16.47 -12.97 6.03
CA ASN A 87 16.90 -11.61 5.75
C ASN A 87 15.73 -10.66 5.45
N ASP A 88 14.69 -11.13 4.77
CA ASP A 88 13.49 -10.33 4.49
C ASP A 88 12.75 -10.02 5.80
N LEU A 89 12.67 -11.00 6.71
CA LEU A 89 12.07 -10.81 8.04
C LEU A 89 12.93 -9.88 8.92
N VAL A 90 14.26 -9.99 8.86
CA VAL A 90 15.18 -9.05 9.55
C VAL A 90 14.93 -7.62 9.05
N LEU A 91 14.83 -7.44 7.73
CA LEU A 91 14.56 -6.13 7.14
C LEU A 91 13.19 -5.59 7.57
N LEU A 92 12.13 -6.39 7.45
CA LEU A 92 10.77 -5.99 7.83
C LEU A 92 10.68 -5.62 9.32
N THR A 93 11.26 -6.43 10.20
CA THR A 93 11.23 -6.15 11.64
C THR A 93 12.02 -4.90 11.99
N LYS A 94 13.15 -4.65 11.34
CA LYS A 94 13.91 -3.40 11.47
C LYS A 94 13.12 -2.17 11.01
N GLU A 95 12.41 -2.28 9.88
CA GLU A 95 11.53 -1.23 9.37
C GLU A 95 10.41 -0.88 10.36
N LEU A 96 9.74 -1.89 10.93
CA LEU A 96 8.70 -1.70 11.96
C LEU A 96 9.24 -1.00 13.21
N ILE A 97 10.37 -1.48 13.77
CA ILE A 97 10.98 -0.88 14.97
C ILE A 97 11.34 0.60 14.72
N SER A 98 11.96 0.87 13.57
CA SER A 98 12.42 2.22 13.23
C SER A 98 11.25 3.17 12.98
N ASP A 99 10.16 2.70 12.37
CA ASP A 99 8.97 3.51 12.14
C ASP A 99 8.15 3.75 13.41
N ILE A 100 8.11 2.82 14.35
CA ILE A 100 7.51 3.05 15.68
C ILE A 100 8.29 4.11 16.45
N SER A 101 9.63 4.10 16.35
CA SER A 101 10.48 5.13 16.93
C SER A 101 10.18 6.51 16.33
N LEU A 102 10.05 6.59 15.01
CA LEU A 102 9.67 7.82 14.31
C LEU A 102 8.26 8.29 14.72
N LEU A 103 7.28 7.40 14.83
CA LEU A 103 5.92 7.73 15.28
C LEU A 103 5.94 8.36 16.68
N ASP A 104 6.73 7.80 17.60
CA ASP A 104 6.89 8.37 18.94
C ASP A 104 7.53 9.77 18.87
N GLN A 105 8.58 9.93 18.06
CA GLN A 105 9.24 11.21 17.86
C GLN A 105 8.28 12.30 17.35
N ILE A 106 7.55 12.04 16.27
CA ILE A 106 6.66 13.05 15.67
C ILE A 106 5.41 13.33 16.51
N SER A 107 5.03 12.38 17.38
CA SER A 107 3.88 12.56 18.28
C SER A 107 4.23 13.29 19.58
N GLY A 108 5.51 13.61 19.80
CA GLY A 108 6.00 14.27 21.00
C GLY A 108 6.27 13.32 22.17
N GLY A 109 6.65 12.07 21.90
CA GLY A 109 7.05 11.10 22.92
C GLY A 109 5.88 10.43 23.65
N ARG A 110 4.71 10.29 23.01
CA ARG A 110 3.49 9.76 23.64
C ARG A 110 3.61 8.31 24.11
N LEU A 111 4.48 7.52 23.48
CA LEU A 111 4.75 6.13 23.85
C LEU A 111 5.90 6.01 24.86
N ALA A 112 6.60 7.10 25.17
CA ALA A 112 7.75 7.14 26.07
C ALA A 112 8.77 6.03 25.74
N LEU A 113 9.30 6.05 24.50
CA LEU A 113 10.32 5.08 24.09
C LEU A 113 11.70 5.51 24.56
N ASP A 114 12.37 4.62 25.29
CA ASP A 114 13.66 4.91 25.94
C ASP A 114 14.84 4.96 24.95
N ASN A 115 14.72 4.30 23.79
CA ASN A 115 15.77 4.16 22.79
C ASN A 115 15.22 4.42 21.37
N GLN A 116 14.95 5.68 21.05
CA GLN A 116 14.46 6.05 19.72
C GLN A 116 15.58 5.92 18.67
N VAL A 117 15.29 5.20 17.58
CA VAL A 117 16.12 5.24 16.38
C VAL A 117 15.78 6.50 15.61
N SER A 118 16.74 7.42 15.50
CA SER A 118 16.59 8.61 14.65
C SER A 118 16.46 8.18 13.19
N ARG A 119 15.36 8.60 12.55
CA ARG A 119 15.05 8.26 11.16
C ARG A 119 14.41 9.44 10.46
N ASP A 120 14.85 9.70 9.24
CA ASP A 120 14.21 10.68 8.37
C ASP A 120 13.05 10.02 7.59
N ASN A 121 11.97 10.77 7.41
CA ASN A 121 10.77 10.34 6.69
C ASN A 121 10.63 11.01 5.32
N TYR A 122 11.73 11.46 4.72
CA TYR A 122 11.70 12.22 3.47
C TYR A 122 12.73 11.70 2.46
N LEU A 123 12.27 11.34 1.25
CA LEU A 123 13.15 11.06 0.12
C LEU A 123 13.35 12.31 -0.71
N SER A 124 14.60 12.75 -0.81
CA SER A 124 14.99 13.88 -1.64
C SER A 124 14.91 13.57 -3.13
N SER A 125 14.73 14.61 -3.96
CA SER A 125 14.83 14.51 -5.42
C SER A 125 16.14 13.89 -5.89
N HIS A 126 17.24 14.17 -5.17
CA HIS A 126 18.55 13.58 -5.44
C HIS A 126 18.53 12.06 -5.25
N GLN A 127 17.94 11.56 -4.16
CA GLN A 127 17.81 10.12 -3.93
C GLN A 127 16.95 9.46 -5.01
N PHE A 128 15.80 10.03 -5.37
CA PHE A 128 14.99 9.51 -6.48
C PHE A 128 15.77 9.42 -7.78
N PHE A 129 16.49 10.49 -8.15
CA PHE A 129 17.30 10.52 -9.36
C PHE A 129 18.42 9.47 -9.33
N LEU A 130 19.12 9.36 -8.20
CA LEU A 130 20.17 8.39 -8.01
C LEU A 130 19.60 6.96 -8.16
N HIS A 131 18.52 6.61 -7.45
CA HIS A 131 17.88 5.28 -7.57
C HIS A 131 17.45 4.99 -9.01
N ALA A 132 16.86 5.95 -9.71
CA ALA A 132 16.50 5.80 -11.12
C ALA A 132 17.75 5.57 -11.99
N LYS A 133 18.79 6.37 -11.83
CA LYS A 133 20.05 6.30 -12.60
C LYS A 133 20.74 4.94 -12.48
N PHE A 134 20.73 4.34 -11.29
CA PHE A 134 21.46 3.10 -11.03
C PHE A 134 20.58 1.84 -11.04
N SER A 135 19.26 1.97 -11.17
CA SER A 135 18.33 0.84 -11.23
C SER A 135 18.70 -0.21 -12.29
N TYR A 136 19.29 0.23 -13.40
CA TYR A 136 19.76 -0.65 -14.49
C TYR A 136 21.16 -1.25 -14.24
N PHE A 137 22.04 -0.53 -13.55
CA PHE A 137 23.46 -0.89 -13.46
C PHE A 137 23.82 -1.67 -12.20
N THR A 138 23.03 -1.54 -11.14
CA THR A 138 23.33 -2.17 -9.86
C THR A 138 22.06 -2.66 -9.19
N HIS A 139 22.07 -3.90 -8.71
CA HIS A 139 21.12 -4.37 -7.69
C HIS A 139 21.39 -3.76 -6.31
N LYS A 140 22.30 -2.78 -6.20
CA LYS A 140 22.70 -2.15 -4.95
C LYS A 140 21.85 -0.92 -4.72
N HIS A 141 21.27 -0.84 -3.52
CA HIS A 141 20.70 0.41 -3.03
C HIS A 141 21.82 1.43 -2.84
N ILE A 142 21.60 2.64 -3.34
CA ILE A 142 22.51 3.76 -3.15
C ILE A 142 22.49 4.12 -1.68
N ALA A 143 23.58 4.67 -1.13
CA ALA A 143 23.62 5.08 0.27
C ALA A 143 22.40 5.96 0.62
N GLU A 144 21.44 5.37 1.32
CA GLU A 144 20.19 6.02 1.67
C GLU A 144 20.45 6.87 2.92
N THR A 145 20.35 8.19 2.79
CA THR A 145 20.52 9.10 3.92
C THR A 145 19.47 8.89 5.02
N THR A 146 18.37 8.25 4.66
CA THR A 146 17.19 8.02 5.50
C THR A 146 17.21 6.64 6.18
N CYS A 147 18.26 5.83 5.96
CA CYS A 147 18.40 4.46 6.47
C CYS A 147 17.21 3.54 6.11
N ARG A 148 16.55 3.74 4.94
CA ARG A 148 15.14 3.41 4.76
C ARG A 148 14.71 2.22 3.91
N ASN A 149 15.52 1.42 3.24
CA ASN A 149 15.05 0.57 2.15
C ASN A 149 14.08 1.27 1.15
N PHE A 150 14.64 1.63 0.00
CA PHE A 150 13.90 2.30 -1.05
C PHE A 150 12.68 1.53 -1.58
N ASN A 151 12.71 0.19 -1.56
CA ASN A 151 11.57 -0.61 -2.04
C ASN A 151 10.36 -0.44 -1.11
N PHE A 152 10.56 -0.50 0.21
CA PHE A 152 9.51 -0.18 1.18
C PHE A 152 9.01 1.25 1.00
N SER A 153 9.94 2.19 0.83
CA SER A 153 9.62 3.60 0.69
C SER A 153 8.78 3.90 -0.55
N THR A 154 8.95 3.12 -1.63
CA THR A 154 8.26 3.32 -2.92
C THR A 154 7.02 2.44 -3.12
N MET A 155 6.66 1.59 -2.15
CA MET A 155 5.41 0.81 -2.18
C MET A 155 4.16 1.64 -2.53
N PRO A 156 3.98 2.89 -2.02
CA PRO A 156 2.80 3.69 -2.37
C PRO A 156 2.65 3.92 -3.88
N THR A 157 3.76 4.09 -4.61
CA THR A 157 3.74 4.25 -6.07
C THR A 157 3.24 2.97 -6.75
N LEU A 158 3.71 1.81 -6.29
CA LEU A 158 3.30 0.51 -6.84
C LEU A 158 1.83 0.22 -6.56
N ILE A 159 1.37 0.47 -5.33
CA ILE A 159 -0.03 0.33 -4.92
C ILE A 159 -0.95 1.22 -5.76
N ARG A 160 -0.57 2.50 -5.94
CA ARG A 160 -1.35 3.43 -6.76
C ARG A 160 -1.44 2.95 -8.20
N GLN A 161 -0.29 2.59 -8.79
CA GLN A 161 -0.22 2.16 -10.18
C GLN A 161 -1.02 0.87 -10.41
N SER A 162 -0.98 -0.08 -9.46
CA SER A 162 -1.73 -1.33 -9.57
C SER A 162 -3.23 -1.08 -9.54
N ILE A 163 -3.73 -0.23 -8.63
CA ILE A 163 -5.15 0.16 -8.58
C ILE A 163 -5.57 0.85 -9.88
N GLU A 164 -4.76 1.80 -10.38
CA GLU A 164 -5.07 2.53 -11.61
C GLU A 164 -5.15 1.61 -12.84
N ILE A 165 -4.15 0.75 -13.03
CA ILE A 165 -4.13 -0.21 -14.14
C ILE A 165 -5.31 -1.18 -14.00
N LYS A 166 -5.57 -1.67 -12.79
CA LYS A 166 -6.67 -2.60 -12.53
C LYS A 166 -8.02 -2.00 -12.90
N LEU A 167 -8.32 -0.79 -12.45
CA LEU A 167 -9.58 -0.11 -12.77
C LEU A 167 -9.75 0.13 -14.26
N LYS A 168 -8.69 0.56 -14.96
CA LYS A 168 -8.73 0.75 -16.42
C LYS A 168 -8.94 -0.57 -17.14
N ASN A 169 -8.26 -1.63 -16.72
CA ASN A 169 -8.40 -2.96 -17.33
C ASN A 169 -9.77 -3.59 -17.07
N MET A 170 -10.36 -3.38 -15.89
CA MET A 170 -11.68 -3.90 -15.54
C MET A 170 -12.78 -3.43 -16.51
N ILE A 171 -12.69 -2.18 -16.96
CA ILE A 171 -13.63 -1.60 -17.93
C ILE A 171 -13.14 -1.69 -19.38
N GLY A 172 -12.00 -2.34 -19.62
CA GLY A 172 -11.43 -2.46 -20.96
C GLY A 172 -11.00 -1.13 -21.58
N LEU A 173 -10.57 -0.15 -20.77
CA LEU A 173 -10.20 1.18 -21.27
C LEU A 173 -9.02 1.12 -22.23
N GLU A 174 -9.20 1.65 -23.43
CA GLU A 174 -8.15 1.76 -24.44
C GLU A 174 -7.67 3.20 -24.63
N LYS A 175 -8.61 4.12 -24.81
CA LYS A 175 -8.30 5.53 -25.02
C LYS A 175 -9.41 6.42 -24.47
N VAL A 176 -9.03 7.67 -24.17
CA VAL A 176 -9.93 8.76 -23.83
C VAL A 176 -9.54 9.98 -24.65
N GLU A 177 -10.50 10.51 -25.40
CA GLU A 177 -10.32 11.69 -26.23
C GLU A 177 -11.24 12.83 -25.78
N LYS A 178 -10.87 14.06 -26.10
CA LYS A 178 -11.77 15.21 -25.97
C LYS A 178 -12.84 15.11 -27.05
N VAL A 179 -14.02 15.66 -26.77
CA VAL A 179 -15.04 15.85 -27.81
C VAL A 179 -14.46 16.73 -28.92
N GLY A 180 -14.42 16.21 -30.15
CA GLY A 180 -13.77 16.87 -31.29
C GLY A 180 -12.29 16.52 -31.48
N GLY A 181 -11.76 15.55 -30.75
CA GLY A 181 -10.45 14.95 -30.96
C GLY A 181 -9.35 15.41 -30.02
N GLY A 182 -8.31 14.58 -29.91
CA GLY A 182 -7.11 14.83 -29.11
C GLY A 182 -7.15 14.19 -27.72
N PHE A 183 -5.96 13.96 -27.16
CA PHE A 183 -5.78 13.22 -25.91
C PHE A 183 -6.45 13.92 -24.71
N LYS A 184 -7.15 13.13 -23.88
CA LYS A 184 -7.67 13.55 -22.59
C LYS A 184 -7.14 12.64 -21.49
N PHE A 185 -6.51 13.26 -20.49
CA PHE A 185 -6.13 12.56 -19.28
C PHE A 185 -7.30 12.53 -18.30
N VAL A 186 -7.63 11.33 -17.80
CA VAL A 186 -8.62 11.14 -16.74
C VAL A 186 -7.88 10.60 -15.52
N PRO A 187 -7.69 11.42 -14.46
CA PRO A 187 -6.99 10.97 -13.27
C PRO A 187 -7.80 9.92 -12.51
N ILE A 188 -7.11 8.98 -11.87
CA ILE A 188 -7.73 7.84 -11.20
C ILE A 188 -8.74 8.22 -10.09
N ASN A 189 -8.50 9.32 -9.37
CA ASN A 189 -9.44 9.78 -8.33
C ASN A 189 -10.81 10.15 -8.91
N TYR A 190 -10.86 10.61 -10.17
CA TYR A 190 -12.12 10.90 -10.83
C TYR A 190 -12.85 9.62 -11.26
N LEU A 191 -12.13 8.60 -11.74
CA LEU A 191 -12.73 7.30 -12.05
C LEU A 191 -13.29 6.63 -10.79
N LEU A 192 -12.54 6.68 -9.68
CA LEU A 192 -13.02 6.20 -8.38
C LEU A 192 -14.28 6.95 -7.93
N ALA A 193 -14.33 8.27 -8.08
CA ALA A 193 -15.52 9.05 -7.77
C ALA A 193 -16.71 8.71 -8.67
N PHE A 194 -16.47 8.49 -9.97
CA PHE A 194 -17.50 8.04 -10.91
C PHE A 194 -18.14 6.72 -10.46
N PHE A 195 -17.34 5.69 -10.14
CA PHE A 195 -17.90 4.42 -9.71
C PHE A 195 -18.55 4.48 -8.33
N ALA A 196 -18.06 5.34 -7.42
CA ALA A 196 -18.69 5.54 -6.12
C ALA A 196 -20.11 6.13 -6.27
N ASN A 197 -20.29 7.04 -7.25
CA ASN A 197 -21.59 7.65 -7.55
C ASN A 197 -22.48 6.76 -8.44
N ASN A 198 -21.93 5.69 -9.01
CA ASN A 198 -22.65 4.78 -9.89
C ASN A 198 -22.47 3.31 -9.45
N PRO A 199 -22.96 2.93 -8.24
CA PRO A 199 -22.77 1.59 -7.67
C PRO A 199 -23.49 0.47 -8.45
N ASN A 200 -24.27 0.82 -9.48
CA ASN A 200 -24.95 -0.14 -10.34
C ASN A 200 -24.02 -0.76 -11.40
N PHE A 201 -22.83 -0.20 -11.65
CA PHE A 201 -21.92 -0.73 -12.67
C PHE A 201 -20.99 -1.82 -12.17
N ILE A 202 -20.43 -1.67 -10.97
CA ILE A 202 -19.36 -2.53 -10.44
C ILE A 202 -19.72 -2.99 -9.03
N GLU A 203 -19.42 -4.26 -8.73
CA GLU A 203 -19.43 -4.81 -7.38
C GLU A 203 -17.99 -5.03 -6.91
N PHE A 204 -17.39 -4.00 -6.32
CA PHE A 204 -16.01 -4.11 -5.86
C PHE A 204 -15.88 -5.13 -4.72
N PRO A 205 -14.82 -5.97 -4.73
CA PRO A 205 -14.52 -6.85 -3.61
C PRO A 205 -13.96 -6.09 -2.40
N VAL A 206 -13.80 -4.77 -2.52
CA VAL A 206 -13.19 -3.87 -1.53
C VAL A 206 -14.01 -2.59 -1.45
N CYS A 207 -14.01 -1.93 -0.28
CA CYS A 207 -14.73 -0.68 -0.09
C CYS A 207 -14.16 0.43 -1.00
N ILE A 208 -15.01 1.08 -1.80
CA ILE A 208 -14.56 2.13 -2.73
C ILE A 208 -14.06 3.39 -2.03
N ASP A 209 -14.61 3.75 -0.88
CA ASP A 209 -14.13 4.89 -0.09
C ASP A 209 -12.74 4.61 0.50
N LEU A 210 -12.45 3.35 0.83
CA LEU A 210 -11.12 2.93 1.23
C LEU A 210 -10.12 3.04 0.05
N LEU A 211 -10.51 2.62 -1.16
CA LEU A 211 -9.69 2.83 -2.35
C LEU A 211 -9.40 4.32 -2.62
N LYS A 212 -10.39 5.20 -2.41
CA LYS A 212 -10.22 6.66 -2.50
C LYS A 212 -9.25 7.19 -1.46
N ALA A 213 -9.33 6.70 -0.22
CA ALA A 213 -8.41 7.07 0.86
C ALA A 213 -6.97 6.64 0.54
N ILE A 214 -6.77 5.38 0.14
CA ILE A 214 -5.46 4.86 -0.29
C ILE A 214 -4.92 5.65 -1.49
N ASN A 215 -5.76 5.94 -2.49
CA ASN A 215 -5.34 6.73 -3.64
C ASN A 215 -4.90 8.15 -3.25
N THR A 216 -5.57 8.78 -2.28
CA THR A 216 -5.20 10.11 -1.78
C THR A 216 -3.88 10.05 -1.01
N TRP A 217 -3.73 9.08 -0.10
CA TRP A 217 -2.50 8.88 0.67
C TRP A 217 -1.29 8.57 -0.21
N THR A 218 -1.42 7.68 -1.19
CA THR A 218 -0.34 7.39 -2.14
C THR A 218 0.02 8.62 -2.99
N ASN A 219 -0.95 9.48 -3.33
CA ASN A 219 -0.71 10.75 -4.03
C ASN A 219 0.20 11.68 -3.22
N THR A 220 0.00 11.73 -1.90
CA THR A 220 0.84 12.54 -1.00
C THR A 220 2.30 12.12 -1.10
N PHE A 221 2.61 10.82 -1.06
CA PHE A 221 3.98 10.33 -1.25
C PHE A 221 4.54 10.75 -2.62
N VAL A 222 3.81 10.49 -3.70
CA VAL A 222 4.26 10.77 -5.07
C VAL A 222 4.63 12.24 -5.28
N HIS A 223 3.92 13.18 -4.65
CA HIS A 223 4.14 14.60 -4.83
C HIS A 223 5.05 15.25 -3.78
N SER A 224 5.15 14.68 -2.57
CA SER A 224 5.92 15.28 -1.48
C SER A 224 7.23 14.57 -1.19
N GLY A 225 7.39 13.30 -1.55
CA GLY A 225 8.52 12.47 -1.11
C GLY A 225 8.49 12.09 0.38
N VAL A 226 7.45 12.45 1.13
CA VAL A 226 7.27 12.06 2.53
C VAL A 226 6.91 10.57 2.59
N VAL A 227 7.85 9.77 3.09
CA VAL A 227 7.72 8.32 3.18
C VAL A 227 6.72 7.94 4.27
N PRO A 228 5.70 7.13 3.95
CA PRO A 228 4.76 6.67 4.95
C PRO A 228 5.39 5.67 5.91
N PHE A 229 4.68 5.36 6.98
CA PHE A 229 5.05 4.25 7.83
C PHE A 229 4.87 2.92 7.10
N CYS A 230 5.77 1.98 7.31
CA CYS A 230 5.77 0.69 6.64
C CYS A 230 4.44 -0.07 6.84
N TRP A 231 3.83 0.03 8.04
CA TRP A 231 2.53 -0.59 8.31
C TRP A 231 1.39 0.00 7.48
N GLN A 232 1.42 1.27 7.08
CA GLN A 232 0.38 1.85 6.21
C GLN A 232 0.37 1.16 4.84
N SER A 233 1.56 0.88 4.30
CA SER A 233 1.72 0.15 3.03
C SER A 233 1.34 -1.31 3.17
N LEU A 234 1.75 -1.99 4.24
CA LEU A 234 1.38 -3.38 4.49
C LEU A 234 -0.14 -3.54 4.64
N GLU A 235 -0.77 -2.69 5.45
CA GLU A 235 -2.22 -2.67 5.62
C GLU A 235 -2.93 -2.38 4.30
N ALA A 236 -2.42 -1.44 3.50
CA ALA A 236 -3.02 -1.13 2.20
C ALA A 236 -3.01 -2.34 1.27
N VAL A 237 -1.92 -3.11 1.26
CA VAL A 237 -1.81 -4.35 0.47
C VAL A 237 -2.86 -5.36 0.93
N ASP A 238 -2.97 -5.62 2.23
CA ASP A 238 -3.97 -6.57 2.76
C ASP A 238 -5.40 -6.17 2.36
N LEU A 239 -5.70 -4.88 2.47
CA LEU A 239 -7.04 -4.33 2.24
C LEU A 239 -7.46 -4.38 0.77
N ILE A 240 -6.50 -4.28 -0.16
CA ILE A 240 -6.78 -4.28 -1.60
C ILE A 240 -6.52 -5.63 -2.27
N GLU A 241 -5.93 -6.61 -1.57
CA GLU A 241 -5.53 -7.90 -2.15
C GLU A 241 -6.69 -8.59 -2.89
N GLY A 242 -7.90 -8.55 -2.33
CA GLY A 242 -9.10 -9.12 -2.96
C GLY A 242 -9.43 -8.56 -4.35
N LEU A 243 -9.01 -7.33 -4.66
CA LEU A 243 -9.16 -6.70 -5.98
C LEU A 243 -8.26 -7.36 -7.05
N PHE A 244 -7.17 -7.99 -6.62
CA PHE A 244 -6.16 -8.60 -7.48
C PHE A 244 -6.22 -10.14 -7.48
N SER A 245 -7.28 -10.73 -6.92
CA SER A 245 -7.44 -12.18 -6.97
C SER A 245 -7.46 -12.70 -8.41
N ILE A 246 -6.69 -13.76 -8.65
CA ILE A 246 -6.62 -14.51 -9.90
C ILE A 246 -7.42 -15.81 -9.85
N LYS A 247 -7.98 -16.17 -8.69
CA LYS A 247 -8.74 -17.39 -8.49
C LYS A 247 -10.16 -17.05 -8.06
N ASN A 248 -11.14 -17.65 -8.73
CA ASN A 248 -12.52 -17.55 -8.29
C ASN A 248 -12.77 -18.60 -7.21
N ASP A 249 -13.21 -18.19 -6.03
CA ASP A 249 -13.40 -19.11 -4.90
C ASP A 249 -14.58 -20.07 -5.09
N VAL A 250 -15.58 -19.70 -5.90
CA VAL A 250 -16.76 -20.51 -6.16
C VAL A 250 -16.51 -21.54 -7.26
N SER A 251 -15.96 -21.11 -8.40
CA SER A 251 -15.73 -22.00 -9.55
C SER A 251 -14.35 -22.68 -9.54
N GLY A 252 -13.42 -22.20 -8.72
CA GLY A 252 -12.02 -22.61 -8.75
C GLY A 252 -11.25 -22.16 -9.99
N SER A 253 -11.88 -21.41 -10.91
CA SER A 253 -11.26 -21.00 -12.17
C SER A 253 -10.16 -19.97 -11.94
N LEU A 254 -9.10 -20.07 -12.73
CA LEU A 254 -7.98 -19.14 -12.72
C LEU A 254 -8.11 -18.12 -13.86
N SER A 255 -7.73 -16.87 -13.59
CA SER A 255 -7.69 -15.77 -14.54
C SER A 255 -6.38 -15.03 -14.39
N LEU A 256 -5.51 -15.11 -15.41
CA LEU A 256 -4.17 -14.52 -15.39
C LEU A 256 -4.19 -13.00 -15.21
N HIS A 257 -5.27 -12.33 -15.61
CA HIS A 257 -5.41 -10.88 -15.48
C HIS A 257 -6.52 -10.48 -14.46
N GLY A 258 -6.98 -11.42 -13.64
CA GLY A 258 -7.93 -11.20 -12.53
C GLY A 258 -9.40 -11.14 -12.98
N PHE A 259 -10.26 -10.40 -12.26
CA PHE A 259 -11.70 -10.28 -12.58
C PHE A 259 -12.11 -8.83 -12.88
N THR A 260 -13.15 -8.63 -13.70
CA THR A 260 -13.65 -7.31 -14.12
C THR A 260 -14.68 -6.72 -13.16
N TYR A 261 -15.20 -7.52 -12.22
CA TYR A 261 -16.19 -7.15 -11.18
C TYR A 261 -17.42 -6.35 -11.66
N LEU A 262 -17.71 -6.39 -12.97
CA LEU A 262 -18.91 -5.79 -13.53
C LEU A 262 -20.14 -6.57 -13.04
N LYS A 263 -21.23 -5.87 -12.74
CA LYS A 263 -22.48 -6.55 -12.42
C LYS A 263 -23.01 -7.29 -13.64
N SER A 264 -23.67 -8.43 -13.42
CA SER A 264 -24.08 -9.36 -14.48
C SER A 264 -25.01 -8.76 -15.54
N ASN A 265 -25.71 -7.68 -15.21
CA ASN A 265 -26.63 -6.97 -16.08
C ASN A 265 -26.03 -5.71 -16.73
N VAL A 266 -24.73 -5.49 -16.62
CA VAL A 266 -24.03 -4.30 -17.11
C VAL A 266 -23.13 -4.67 -18.27
N THR A 267 -23.29 -3.97 -19.38
CA THR A 267 -22.44 -4.11 -20.57
C THR A 267 -21.32 -3.06 -20.57
N ILE A 268 -20.31 -3.27 -21.41
CA ILE A 268 -19.24 -2.28 -21.60
C ILE A 268 -19.80 -1.03 -22.25
N GLU A 269 -20.78 -1.17 -23.14
CA GLU A 269 -21.48 -0.07 -23.79
C GLU A 269 -22.20 0.83 -22.77
N ASP A 270 -22.88 0.24 -21.78
CA ASP A 270 -23.54 1.00 -20.71
C ASP A 270 -22.56 1.89 -19.95
N ILE A 271 -21.38 1.33 -19.62
CA ILE A 271 -20.32 2.05 -18.92
C ILE A 271 -19.72 3.14 -19.82
N GLN A 272 -19.48 2.85 -21.10
CA GLN A 272 -18.91 3.80 -22.05
C GLN A 272 -19.81 5.03 -22.21
N VAL A 273 -21.12 4.83 -22.39
CA VAL A 273 -22.09 5.93 -22.49
C VAL A 273 -22.05 6.79 -21.22
N ALA A 274 -22.12 6.17 -20.05
CA ALA A 274 -22.11 6.90 -18.78
C ALA A 274 -20.79 7.66 -18.54
N LEU A 275 -19.64 7.09 -18.93
CA LEU A 275 -18.34 7.77 -18.86
C LEU A 275 -18.27 8.96 -19.82
N ASN A 276 -18.73 8.80 -21.06
CA ASN A 276 -18.74 9.87 -22.06
C ASN A 276 -19.55 11.07 -21.58
N GLU A 277 -20.74 10.81 -21.04
CA GLU A 277 -21.62 11.82 -20.48
C GLU A 277 -21.01 12.49 -19.25
N HIS A 278 -20.54 11.70 -18.27
CA HIS A 278 -20.01 12.23 -17.02
C HIS A 278 -18.77 13.11 -17.23
N PHE A 279 -17.86 12.67 -18.10
CA PHE A 279 -16.59 13.34 -18.31
C PHE A 279 -16.63 14.36 -19.45
N ASN A 280 -17.68 14.42 -20.26
CA ASN A 280 -17.70 15.17 -21.52
C ASN A 280 -16.47 14.81 -22.39
N ALA A 281 -16.39 13.54 -22.77
CA ALA A 281 -15.26 12.91 -23.45
C ALA A 281 -15.71 11.79 -24.39
N GLU A 282 -14.79 11.30 -25.22
CA GLU A 282 -14.97 10.10 -26.03
C GLU A 282 -14.07 8.99 -25.48
N PHE A 283 -14.65 8.11 -24.66
CA PHE A 283 -14.04 6.87 -24.19
C PHE A 283 -14.21 5.79 -25.25
N THR A 284 -13.15 5.02 -25.45
CA THR A 284 -13.21 3.75 -26.18
C THR A 284 -12.89 2.64 -25.22
N LEU A 285 -13.88 1.78 -25.00
CA LEU A 285 -13.78 0.59 -24.18
C LEU A 285 -13.90 -0.63 -25.09
N ASN A 286 -13.06 -1.63 -24.85
CA ASN A 286 -13.17 -2.92 -25.53
C ASN A 286 -13.50 -4.01 -24.55
N GLN A 287 -14.36 -4.94 -24.96
CA GLN A 287 -14.61 -6.15 -24.20
C GLN A 287 -13.33 -7.00 -24.23
N ARG A 288 -12.47 -6.79 -23.23
CA ARG A 288 -11.32 -7.65 -23.04
C ARG A 288 -11.84 -8.97 -22.49
N SER A 289 -11.70 -10.06 -23.27
CA SER A 289 -11.49 -11.34 -22.61
C SER A 289 -10.31 -11.10 -21.67
N VAL A 290 -10.35 -11.67 -20.49
CA VAL A 290 -9.26 -11.51 -19.52
C VAL A 290 -8.03 -12.32 -19.96
N GLU A 291 -7.83 -12.44 -21.27
CA GLU A 291 -6.81 -13.18 -22.01
C GLU A 291 -6.12 -12.18 -22.94
N GLY A 292 -5.00 -11.63 -22.48
CA GLY A 292 -3.97 -11.05 -23.34
C GLY A 292 -4.34 -9.79 -24.13
N CYS A 293 -3.81 -8.65 -23.70
CA CYS A 293 -3.42 -7.62 -24.65
C CYS A 293 -2.44 -8.25 -25.67
N VAL A 294 -2.89 -8.45 -26.91
CA VAL A 294 -1.99 -8.69 -28.03
C VAL A 294 -1.39 -7.33 -28.38
N VAL A 295 -0.12 -7.12 -28.02
CA VAL A 295 0.68 -6.04 -28.60
C VAL A 295 0.99 -6.48 -30.03
N HIS A 296 0.32 -5.88 -31.01
CA HIS A 296 0.72 -6.03 -32.41
C HIS A 296 2.06 -5.31 -32.60
N SER A 297 3.12 -6.10 -32.83
CA SER A 297 4.40 -5.64 -33.35
C SER A 297 4.31 -5.20 -34.80
#